data_AF-A0A9X3EV37-F1
#
_entry.id   AF-A0A9X3EV37-F1
#
_cell.length_a   1.000
_cell.length_b   1.000
_cell.length_c   1.000
_cell.angle_alpha   90.00
_cell.angle_beta   90.00
_cell.angle_gamma   90.00
#
_symmetry.space_group_name_H-M   'P 1'
#
loop_
_entity.id
_entity.type
_entity.pdbx_description
1 polymer ?
#
loop_
_entity_poly.entity_id
_entity_poly.type
_entity_poly.pdbx_seq_one_letter_code
_entity_poly.pdbx_strand_id
1 'polypeptide(L)'
;MWGDAKKGLAEGVWLEKAAIREVARLALREVLWCRLEGPEFHVHFGYDFYMYVGGVALTGEPPAVTGLFVEAIRESPYGDDGSGGS
;
A
#
# COMPACT_ATOMS: atom_id res chain seq x y z
N MET A 1 -13.48 18.38 -4.44
CA MET A 1 -14.74 17.62 -4.63
C MET A 1 -14.38 16.13 -4.69
N TRP A 2 -14.13 15.48 -3.54
CA TRP A 2 -13.76 14.06 -3.42
C TRP A 2 -14.58 13.32 -2.34
N GLY A 3 -15.65 13.95 -1.83
CA GLY A 3 -16.45 13.43 -0.71
C GLY A 3 -17.11 12.08 -1.03
N ASP A 4 -17.61 11.91 -2.25
CA ASP A 4 -18.21 10.63 -2.67
C ASP A 4 -17.17 9.52 -2.85
N ALA A 5 -15.92 9.87 -3.21
CA ALA A 5 -14.87 8.90 -3.52
C ALA A 5 -14.37 8.14 -2.29
N LYS A 6 -14.53 8.71 -1.08
CA LYS A 6 -14.16 8.05 0.19
C LYS A 6 -15.34 7.35 0.86
N LYS A 7 -16.54 7.41 0.29
CA LYS A 7 -17.75 6.91 0.95
C LYS A 7 -17.63 5.40 1.19
N GLY A 8 -17.66 4.99 2.46
CA GLY A 8 -17.54 3.59 2.87
C GLY A 8 -16.10 3.12 3.10
N LEU A 9 -15.09 3.98 2.93
CA LEU A 9 -13.70 3.68 3.32
C LEU A 9 -13.47 4.15 4.77
N ALA A 10 -12.97 3.25 5.60
CA ALA A 10 -12.57 3.48 6.97
C ALA A 10 -11.34 2.63 7.30
N GLU A 11 -10.64 2.98 8.38
CA GLU A 11 -9.52 2.18 8.87
C GLU A 11 -9.97 0.76 9.24
N GLY A 12 -9.15 -0.24 8.92
CA GLY A 12 -9.46 -1.66 9.16
C GLY A 12 -10.58 -2.26 8.30
N VAL A 13 -11.04 -1.57 7.25
CA VAL A 13 -12.08 -2.11 6.36
C VAL A 13 -11.52 -3.19 5.43
N TRP A 14 -12.26 -4.29 5.27
CA TRP A 14 -11.95 -5.29 4.26
C TRP A 14 -12.31 -4.77 2.87
N LEU A 15 -11.38 -4.93 1.93
CA LEU A 15 -11.54 -4.50 0.55
C LEU A 15 -11.76 -5.69 -0.38
N GLU A 16 -12.79 -5.60 -1.21
CA GLU A 16 -12.92 -6.47 -2.37
C GLU A 16 -11.83 -6.17 -3.39
N LYS A 17 -11.41 -7.18 -4.15
CA LYS A 17 -10.33 -7.05 -5.16
C LYS A 17 -10.59 -5.94 -6.17
N ALA A 18 -11.87 -5.72 -6.53
CA ALA A 18 -12.28 -4.65 -7.43
C ALA A 18 -12.04 -3.24 -6.85
N ALA A 19 -12.11 -3.09 -5.52
CA ALA A 19 -11.93 -1.81 -4.84
C ALA A 19 -10.45 -1.41 -4.70
N ILE A 20 -9.53 -2.38 -4.66
CA ILE A 20 -8.08 -2.14 -4.50
C ILE A 20 -7.55 -1.16 -5.56
N ARG A 21 -7.98 -1.30 -6.82
CA ARG A 21 -7.56 -0.41 -7.91
C ARG A 21 -7.99 1.04 -7.63
N GLU A 22 -9.21 1.26 -7.13
CA GLU A 22 -9.68 2.61 -6.86
C GLU A 22 -8.99 3.18 -5.61
N VAL A 23 -8.83 2.40 -4.56
CA VAL A 23 -8.09 2.82 -3.35
C VAL A 23 -6.66 3.24 -3.69
N ALA A 24 -5.93 2.43 -4.47
CA ALA A 24 -4.60 2.79 -4.94
C ALA A 24 -4.61 4.08 -5.79
N ARG A 25 -5.61 4.26 -6.66
CA ARG A 25 -5.80 5.50 -7.44
C ARG A 25 -6.04 6.73 -6.56
N LEU A 26 -6.76 6.58 -5.46
CA LEU A 26 -7.04 7.65 -4.51
C LEU A 26 -5.79 7.97 -3.68
N ALA A 27 -5.04 6.94 -3.25
CA ALA A 27 -3.77 7.11 -2.56
C ALA A 27 -2.74 7.85 -3.41
N LEU A 28 -2.55 7.43 -4.67
CA LEU A 28 -1.63 8.07 -5.62
C LEU A 28 -2.03 9.49 -6.03
N ARG A 29 -3.25 9.93 -5.72
CA ARG A 29 -3.72 11.31 -5.94
C ARG A 29 -3.74 12.13 -4.66
N GLU A 30 -3.19 11.61 -3.57
CA GLU A 30 -3.21 12.31 -2.28
C GLU A 30 -4.65 12.62 -1.84
N VAL A 31 -5.59 11.75 -2.21
CA VAL A 31 -6.99 11.84 -1.74
C VAL A 31 -7.07 11.23 -0.36
N LEU A 32 -6.45 10.07 -0.17
CA LEU A 32 -6.39 9.32 1.09
C LEU A 32 -4.99 8.74 1.29
N TRP A 33 -4.70 8.30 2.50
CA TRP A 33 -3.48 7.60 2.86
C TRP A 33 -3.88 6.35 3.60
N CYS A 34 -3.28 5.23 3.22
CA CYS A 34 -3.56 3.94 3.81
C CYS A 34 -2.38 2.99 3.61
N ARG A 35 -2.31 1.97 4.47
CA ARG A 35 -1.57 0.74 4.22
C ARG A 35 -2.57 -0.31 3.76
N LEU A 36 -2.28 -1.01 2.67
CA LEU A 36 -3.07 -2.19 2.28
C LEU A 36 -2.40 -3.40 2.90
N GLU A 37 -3.14 -4.15 3.71
CA GLU A 37 -2.65 -5.36 4.35
C GLU A 37 -3.37 -6.58 3.77
N GLY A 38 -2.57 -7.55 3.34
CA GLY A 38 -3.01 -8.90 3.02
C GLY A 38 -2.42 -9.90 4.02
N PRO A 39 -2.82 -11.18 3.95
CA PRO A 39 -2.38 -12.18 4.91
C PRO A 39 -0.85 -12.34 5.03
N GLU A 40 -0.11 -12.12 3.95
CA GLU A 40 1.34 -12.36 3.88
C GLU A 40 2.12 -11.21 3.21
N PHE A 41 1.45 -10.09 2.94
CA PHE A 41 2.05 -8.94 2.28
C PHE A 41 1.37 -7.63 2.69
N HIS A 42 2.06 -6.52 2.48
CA HIS A 42 1.52 -5.19 2.65
C HIS A 42 1.99 -4.26 1.52
N VAL A 43 1.21 -3.21 1.28
CA VAL A 43 1.56 -2.10 0.39
C VAL A 43 1.42 -0.80 1.15
N HIS A 44 2.53 -0.08 1.30
CA HIS A 44 2.56 1.24 1.92
C HIS A 44 2.82 2.32 0.86
N PHE A 45 1.95 3.32 0.80
CA PHE A 45 2.10 4.49 -0.06
C PHE A 45 2.84 5.59 0.71
N GLY A 46 4.11 5.82 0.37
CA GLY A 46 4.94 6.85 0.99
C GLY A 46 4.57 8.26 0.56
N TYR A 47 4.93 9.25 1.37
CA TYR A 47 4.77 10.67 1.05
C TYR A 47 5.81 11.19 0.04
N ASP A 48 6.82 10.37 -0.27
CA ASP A 48 7.95 10.64 -1.14
C ASP A 48 7.76 10.09 -2.57
N PHE A 49 6.52 9.77 -2.95
CA PHE A 49 6.15 9.14 -4.21
C PHE A 49 6.69 7.70 -4.39
N TYR A 50 7.23 7.09 -3.33
CA TYR A 50 7.55 5.66 -3.34
C TYR A 50 6.35 4.83 -2.87
N MET A 51 6.29 3.60 -3.39
CA MET A 51 5.38 2.57 -2.91
C MET A 51 6.23 1.40 -2.43
N TYR A 52 6.01 0.97 -1.20
CA TYR A 52 6.73 -0.13 -0.58
C TYR A 52 5.84 -1.36 -0.59
N VAL A 53 6.34 -2.45 -1.17
CA VAL A 53 5.65 -3.72 -1.22
C VAL A 53 6.52 -4.73 -0.48
N GLY A 54 6.04 -5.18 0.68
CA GLY A 54 6.76 -6.05 1.59
C GLY A 54 5.91 -7.23 2.02
N GLY A 55 6.52 -8.33 2.46
CA GLY A 55 5.77 -9.52 2.85
C GLY A 55 6.64 -10.77 2.91
N VAL A 56 6.25 -11.72 3.74
CA VAL A 56 6.94 -13.02 3.87
C VAL A 56 6.78 -13.89 2.62
N ALA A 57 5.73 -13.65 1.83
CA ALA A 57 5.47 -14.36 0.58
C ALA A 57 6.18 -13.75 -0.65
N LEU A 58 6.81 -12.59 -0.50
CA LEU A 58 7.50 -11.91 -1.60
C LEU A 58 8.92 -12.46 -1.74
N THR A 59 9.02 -13.65 -2.32
CA THR A 59 10.31 -14.30 -2.60
C THR A 59 10.70 -14.04 -4.06
N GLY A 60 11.64 -13.13 -4.29
CA GLY A 60 12.23 -12.90 -5.63
C GLY A 60 12.41 -11.44 -5.98
N GLU A 61 12.92 -11.20 -7.19
CA GLU A 61 13.01 -9.85 -7.73
C GLU A 61 11.60 -9.34 -8.12
N PRO A 62 11.26 -8.09 -7.78
CA PRO A 62 10.01 -7.48 -8.20
C PRO A 62 9.91 -7.45 -9.74
N PRO A 63 8.69 -7.59 -10.30
CA PRO A 63 8.52 -7.59 -11.75
C PRO A 63 8.95 -6.24 -12.34
N ALA A 64 9.63 -6.29 -13.49
CA ALA A 64 9.95 -5.08 -14.24
C ALA A 64 8.65 -4.46 -14.77
N VAL A 65 8.28 -3.28 -14.25
CA VAL A 65 7.13 -2.51 -14.73
C VAL A 65 7.65 -1.33 -15.54
N THR A 66 7.28 -1.26 -16.81
CA THR A 66 7.69 -0.16 -17.70
C THR A 66 7.25 1.18 -17.12
N GLY A 67 8.20 2.11 -16.97
CA GLY A 67 7.94 3.45 -16.44
C GLY A 67 7.96 3.56 -14.91
N LEU A 68 8.25 2.48 -14.19
CA LEU A 68 8.54 2.51 -12.75
C LEU A 68 10.01 2.21 -12.48
N PHE A 69 10.61 3.02 -11.62
CA PHE A 69 11.87 2.68 -10.98
C PHE A 69 11.59 1.68 -9.86
N VAL A 70 12.36 0.59 -9.82
CA VAL A 70 12.18 -0.48 -8.84
C VAL A 70 13.49 -0.64 -8.08
N GLU A 71 13.41 -0.51 -6.76
CA GLU A 71 14.54 -0.60 -5.86
C GLU A 71 14.29 -1.72 -4.84
N ALA A 72 15.23 -2.66 -4.76
CA ALA A 72 15.20 -3.68 -3.72
C ALA A 72 15.76 -3.08 -2.42
N ILE A 73 14.86 -2.76 -1.49
CA ILE A 73 15.22 -2.32 -0.15
C ILE A 73 14.93 -3.43 0.87
N ARG A 74 15.71 -3.49 1.95
CA ARG A 74 15.49 -4.48 3.02
C ARG A 74 14.41 -4.06 4.01
N GLU A 75 14.31 -2.77 4.29
CA GLU A 75 13.41 -2.20 5.29
C GLU A 75 12.80 -0.91 4.74
N SER A 76 11.49 -0.72 4.95
CA SER A 76 10.84 0.54 4.64
C SER A 76 11.30 1.63 5.63
N PRO A 77 11.54 2.87 5.19
CA PRO A 77 11.90 3.98 6.08
C PRO A 77 10.79 4.33 7.09
N TYR A 78 9.58 3.81 6.88
CA TYR A 78 8.45 3.99 7.78
C TYR A 78 8.39 2.93 8.89
N GLY A 79 9.32 1.96 8.89
CA GLY A 79 9.36 0.84 9.83
C GLY A 79 8.17 -0.12 9.68
N ASP A 80 8.31 -1.32 10.23
CA ASP A 80 7.13 -2.00 10.76
C ASP A 80 6.78 -1.24 12.04
N ASP A 81 5.71 -0.47 12.00
CA ASP A 81 5.05 0.10 13.17
C ASP A 81 4.66 -1.06 14.09
N GLY A 82 5.60 -1.47 14.94
CA GLY A 82 5.52 -2.67 15.73
C GLY A 82 4.26 -2.73 16.60
N SER A 83 3.19 -3.28 16.05
CA SER A 83 2.16 -3.99 16.80
C SER A 83 2.70 -5.37 17.20
N GLY A 84 3.90 -5.39 17.79
CA GLY A 84 4.26 -6.40 18.76
C GLY A 84 3.60 -5.97 20.07
N GLY A 85 2.40 -6.47 20.35
CA GLY A 85 1.72 -6.14 21.59
C GLY A 85 0.33 -6.73 21.75
N SER A 86 0.25 -8.05 21.98
CA SER A 86 -0.27 -8.64 23.22
C SER A 86 0.04 -10.13 23.24
#